data_AF-A0A929PJH4-F1
#
_entry.id   AF-A0A929PJH4-F1
#
_cell.length_a   1.000
_cell.length_b   1.000
_cell.length_c   1.000
_cell.angle_alpha   90.00
_cell.angle_beta   90.00
_cell.angle_gamma   90.00
#
_symmetry.space_group_name_H-M   'P 1'
#
loop_
_entity.id
_entity.type
_entity.pdbx_description
1 polymer ?
#
loop_
_entity_poly.entity_id
_entity_poly.type
_entity_poly.pdbx_seq_one_letter_code
_entity_poly.pdbx_strand_id
1 'polypeptide(L)'
;EWLQNYNVPGENELEGEIRSLEQKIEEEKREVEQKTKQLKDLTKFKKLLTEKGEVLEEIVWETLEELGATVKRPDEPGKSDGKFTDYKGRKAVLEIKGKGGRKSIATEDVRELEDWVSDGLAKGEEYKGILFGNPFREPPPEKRGEPFPPDVRRFAEKRDQCLVTTIQLFEAFTRVKAGKMKHKEIFDELMETNGVCELITD
;
A
#
# COMPACT_ATOMS: atom_id res chain seq x y z
N GLU A 1 42.46 -18.75 38.36
CA GLU A 1 43.08 -19.58 37.30
C GLU A 1 43.29 -21.03 37.71
N TRP A 2 43.87 -21.39 38.86
CA TRP A 2 44.09 -22.81 39.18
C TRP A 2 42.84 -23.64 39.52
N LEU A 3 41.79 -23.02 40.06
CA LEU A 3 40.55 -23.68 40.49
C LEU A 3 39.79 -24.35 39.33
N GLN A 4 39.91 -23.84 38.09
CA GLN A 4 39.26 -24.41 36.90
C GLN A 4 39.81 -25.80 36.52
N ASN A 5 40.92 -26.24 37.13
CA ASN A 5 41.45 -27.59 36.94
C ASN A 5 40.82 -28.63 37.89
N TYR A 6 39.95 -28.21 38.80
CA TYR A 6 39.32 -29.07 39.81
C TYR A 6 37.79 -28.97 39.68
N ASN A 7 37.18 -29.96 39.04
CA ASN A 7 35.73 -30.03 38.89
C ASN A 7 35.11 -30.84 40.04
N VAL A 8 33.93 -30.40 40.52
CA VAL A 8 33.09 -31.25 41.37
C VAL A 8 32.28 -32.24 40.51
N PRO A 9 31.85 -33.39 41.07
CA PRO A 9 30.97 -34.31 40.35
C PRO A 9 29.71 -33.60 39.82
N GLY A 10 29.45 -33.71 38.51
CA GLY A 10 28.30 -33.09 37.83
C GLY A 10 28.55 -31.68 37.26
N GLU A 11 29.68 -31.01 37.58
CA GLU A 11 29.98 -29.66 37.10
C GLU A 11 30.06 -29.57 35.57
N ASN A 12 30.85 -30.44 34.95
CA ASN A 12 31.00 -30.48 33.48
C ASN A 12 29.69 -30.83 32.74
N GLU A 13 28.83 -31.64 33.36
CA GLU A 13 27.53 -32.01 32.80
C GLU A 13 26.62 -30.78 32.78
N LEU A 14 26.49 -30.08 33.92
CA LEU A 14 25.71 -28.84 34.02
C LEU A 14 26.26 -27.74 33.11
N GLU A 15 27.58 -27.59 32.98
CA GLU A 15 28.15 -26.65 32.03
C GLU A 15 27.80 -27.00 30.57
N GLY A 16 27.78 -28.29 30.22
CA GLY A 16 27.37 -28.77 28.91
C GLY A 16 25.89 -28.48 28.64
N GLU A 17 25.02 -28.72 29.62
CA GLU A 17 23.61 -28.39 29.57
C GLU A 17 23.39 -26.88 29.40
N ILE A 18 24.10 -26.05 30.18
CA ILE A 18 24.06 -24.58 30.07
C ILE A 18 24.47 -24.14 28.67
N ARG A 19 25.60 -24.63 28.14
CA ARG A 19 26.05 -24.31 26.77
C ARG A 19 25.01 -24.72 25.72
N SER A 20 24.37 -25.87 25.88
CA SER A 20 23.29 -26.31 24.98
C SER A 20 22.04 -25.43 25.07
N LEU A 21 21.67 -25.01 26.28
CA LEU A 21 20.55 -24.09 26.51
C LEU A 21 20.86 -22.69 25.94
N GLU A 22 22.07 -22.18 26.11
CA GLU A 22 22.52 -20.92 25.53
C GLU A 22 22.48 -20.94 23.99
N GLN A 23 22.90 -22.05 23.37
CA GLN A 23 22.79 -22.22 21.92
C GLN A 23 21.33 -22.18 21.46
N LYS A 24 20.43 -22.88 22.15
CA LYS A 24 18.98 -22.85 21.85
C LYS A 24 18.40 -21.44 21.98
N ILE A 25 18.79 -20.69 23.01
CA ILE A 25 18.36 -19.29 23.19
C ILE A 25 18.77 -18.43 22.00
N GLU A 26 19.99 -18.61 21.50
CA GLU A 26 20.50 -17.86 20.34
C GLU A 26 19.76 -18.21 19.04
N GLU A 27 19.46 -19.49 18.83
CA GLU A 27 18.65 -19.96 17.69
C GLU A 27 17.24 -19.37 17.71
N GLU A 28 16.55 -19.45 18.86
CA GLU A 28 15.20 -18.91 19.05
C GLU A 28 15.16 -17.37 18.86
N LYS A 29 16.19 -16.64 19.33
CA LYS A 29 16.28 -15.19 19.11
C LYS A 29 16.34 -14.83 17.62
N ARG A 30 17.10 -15.58 16.82
CA ARG A 30 17.19 -15.38 15.37
C ARG A 30 15.86 -15.66 14.69
N GLU A 31 15.15 -16.70 15.14
CA GLU A 31 13.81 -16.98 14.63
C GLU A 31 12.83 -15.85 14.96
N VAL A 32 12.83 -15.35 16.19
CA VAL A 32 12.00 -14.20 16.59
C VAL A 32 12.30 -12.97 15.74
N GLU A 33 13.56 -12.65 15.48
CA GLU A 33 13.94 -11.53 14.62
C GLU A 33 13.41 -11.71 13.19
N GLN A 34 13.56 -12.91 12.61
CA GLN A 34 13.04 -13.23 11.29
C GLN A 34 11.51 -13.08 11.24
N LYS A 35 10.78 -13.63 12.22
CA LYS A 35 9.31 -13.53 12.30
C LYS A 35 8.85 -12.10 12.50
N THR A 36 9.60 -11.30 13.27
CA THR A 36 9.32 -9.87 13.47
C THR A 36 9.44 -9.10 12.17
N LYS A 37 10.48 -9.38 11.38
CA LYS A 37 10.64 -8.79 10.05
C LYS A 37 9.50 -9.19 9.11
N GLN A 38 9.16 -10.48 9.06
CA GLN A 38 8.03 -10.97 8.26
C GLN A 38 6.71 -10.30 8.65
N LEU A 39 6.44 -10.16 9.95
CA LEU A 39 5.25 -9.47 10.44
C LEU A 39 5.23 -7.99 10.03
N LYS A 40 6.37 -7.30 10.12
CA LYS A 40 6.49 -5.91 9.68
C LYS A 40 6.21 -5.77 8.17
N ASP A 41 6.79 -6.65 7.35
CA ASP A 41 6.60 -6.66 5.91
C ASP A 41 5.15 -6.99 5.50
N LEU A 42 4.44 -7.81 6.28
CA LEU A 42 3.01 -8.08 6.08
C LEU A 42 2.11 -6.93 6.53
N THR A 43 2.43 -6.31 7.67
CA THR A 43 1.56 -5.31 8.28
C THR A 43 1.77 -3.90 7.75
N LYS A 44 2.86 -3.63 7.01
CA LYS A 44 3.11 -2.31 6.40
C LYS A 44 1.96 -1.83 5.51
N PHE A 45 1.24 -2.73 4.83
CA PHE A 45 0.11 -2.38 3.97
C PHE A 45 -1.07 -1.74 4.73
N LYS A 46 -1.12 -1.88 6.06
CA LYS A 46 -2.09 -1.14 6.89
C LYS A 46 -1.89 0.38 6.79
N LYS A 47 -0.72 0.86 6.34
CA LYS A 47 -0.47 2.29 6.07
C LYS A 47 -1.43 2.87 5.03
N LEU A 48 -1.97 2.06 4.11
CA LEU A 48 -3.05 2.48 3.20
C LEU A 48 -4.26 3.06 3.94
N LEU A 49 -4.48 2.64 5.19
CA LEU A 49 -5.61 3.09 5.99
C LEU A 49 -5.33 4.42 6.70
N THR A 50 -4.08 4.74 7.05
CA THR A 50 -3.77 5.82 8.01
C THR A 50 -2.87 6.93 7.48
N GLU A 51 -2.09 6.67 6.43
CA GLU A 51 -1.01 7.56 6.02
C GLU A 51 -1.44 8.63 5.01
N LYS A 52 -0.54 9.59 4.77
CA LYS A 52 -0.66 10.67 3.78
C LYS A 52 0.71 11.03 3.19
N GLY A 53 0.72 11.77 2.08
CA GLY A 53 1.95 12.24 1.41
C GLY A 53 2.82 11.07 0.96
N GLU A 54 4.14 11.28 0.97
CA GLU A 54 5.13 10.31 0.46
C GLU A 54 4.97 8.89 1.03
N VAL A 55 4.61 8.75 2.31
CA VAL A 55 4.42 7.43 2.94
C VAL A 55 3.19 6.72 2.36
N LEU A 56 2.13 7.47 2.02
CA LEU A 56 0.95 6.91 1.35
C LEU A 56 1.25 6.57 -0.11
N GLU A 57 1.97 7.45 -0.80
CA GLU A 57 2.42 7.20 -2.18
C GLU A 57 3.24 5.93 -2.27
N GLU A 58 4.24 5.77 -1.40
CA GLU A 58 5.12 4.60 -1.34
C GLU A 58 4.31 3.31 -1.14
N ILE A 59 3.39 3.28 -0.18
CA ILE A 59 2.63 2.06 0.08
C ILE A 59 1.61 1.76 -1.03
N VAL A 60 1.06 2.77 -1.71
CA VAL A 60 0.21 2.55 -2.89
C VAL A 60 1.03 1.94 -4.01
N TRP A 61 2.23 2.44 -4.30
CA TRP A 61 3.12 1.87 -5.32
C TRP A 61 3.48 0.42 -5.01
N GLU A 62 3.93 0.14 -3.79
CA GLU A 62 4.24 -1.23 -3.36
C GLU A 62 3.03 -2.16 -3.50
N THR A 63 1.81 -1.66 -3.19
CA THR A 63 0.59 -2.45 -3.33
C THR A 63 0.29 -2.79 -4.78
N LEU A 64 0.44 -1.82 -5.69
CA LEU A 64 0.24 -2.04 -7.13
C LEU A 64 1.30 -2.99 -7.71
N GLU A 65 2.55 -2.87 -7.29
CA GLU A 65 3.65 -3.77 -7.65
C GLU A 65 3.38 -5.22 -7.17
N GLU A 66 2.95 -5.38 -5.92
CA GLU A 66 2.57 -6.68 -5.34
C GLU A 66 1.34 -7.32 -6.00
N LEU A 67 0.50 -6.51 -6.64
CA LEU A 67 -0.63 -6.97 -7.46
C LEU A 67 -0.22 -7.27 -8.91
N GLY A 68 0.99 -6.90 -9.33
CA GLY A 68 1.57 -7.25 -10.63
C GLY A 68 1.63 -6.11 -11.65
N ALA A 69 1.46 -4.86 -11.24
CA ALA A 69 1.72 -3.71 -12.10
C ALA A 69 3.21 -3.34 -12.13
N THR A 70 3.65 -2.72 -13.22
CA THR A 70 4.94 -2.02 -13.27
C THR A 70 4.71 -0.56 -12.90
N VAL A 71 5.23 -0.11 -11.76
CA VAL A 71 5.08 1.27 -11.30
C VAL A 71 6.31 2.11 -11.66
N LYS A 72 6.07 3.28 -12.25
CA LYS A 72 7.08 4.33 -12.44
C LYS A 72 6.82 5.47 -11.44
N ARG A 73 7.74 5.60 -10.48
CA ARG A 73 7.78 6.70 -9.50
C ARG A 73 8.16 8.02 -10.18
N PRO A 74 7.76 9.19 -9.66
CA PRO A 74 8.14 10.48 -10.25
C PRO A 74 9.66 10.71 -10.16
N ASP A 75 10.23 11.26 -11.22
CA ASP A 75 11.68 11.54 -11.30
C ASP A 75 12.06 12.84 -10.53
N GLU A 76 11.09 13.75 -10.32
CA GLU A 76 11.28 15.04 -9.63
C GLU A 76 10.00 15.45 -8.86
N PRO A 77 10.11 16.23 -7.77
CA PRO A 77 8.96 16.81 -7.07
C PRO A 77 8.09 17.70 -7.98
N GLY A 78 6.78 17.73 -7.74
CA GLY A 78 5.84 18.55 -8.52
C GLY A 78 5.42 17.94 -9.87
N LYS A 79 5.63 16.64 -10.04
CA LYS A 79 5.01 15.82 -11.10
C LYS A 79 3.83 15.03 -10.50
N SER A 80 3.11 14.30 -11.35
CA SER A 80 2.13 13.29 -10.90
C SER A 80 2.73 12.35 -9.86
N ASP A 81 1.90 11.83 -8.95
CA ASP A 81 2.29 10.90 -7.88
C ASP A 81 2.68 9.50 -8.37
N GLY A 82 2.96 9.36 -9.66
CA GLY A 82 3.45 8.15 -10.30
C GLY A 82 2.61 7.73 -11.50
N LYS A 83 3.06 6.67 -12.15
CA LYS A 83 2.36 6.02 -13.26
C LYS A 83 2.44 4.51 -13.05
N PHE A 84 1.48 3.76 -13.57
CA PHE A 84 1.64 2.31 -13.68
C PHE A 84 1.26 1.79 -15.06
N THR A 85 1.80 0.62 -15.38
CA THR A 85 1.37 -0.21 -16.51
C THR A 85 0.85 -1.53 -15.96
N ASP A 86 -0.38 -1.90 -16.33
CA ASP A 86 -1.00 -3.13 -15.86
C ASP A 86 -0.61 -4.36 -16.70
N TYR A 87 -1.19 -5.51 -16.36
CA TYR A 87 -0.95 -6.78 -17.04
C TYR A 87 -1.41 -6.83 -18.51
N LYS A 88 -2.27 -5.89 -18.96
CA LYS A 88 -2.71 -5.72 -20.36
C LYS A 88 -1.87 -4.68 -21.12
N GLY A 89 -0.90 -4.05 -20.46
CA GLY A 89 -0.12 -2.96 -21.04
C GLY A 89 -0.84 -1.61 -21.02
N ARG A 90 -2.00 -1.50 -20.35
CA ARG A 90 -2.72 -0.23 -20.21
C ARG A 90 -1.97 0.66 -19.22
N LYS A 91 -1.93 1.96 -19.50
CA LYS A 91 -1.17 2.93 -18.72
C LYS A 91 -2.10 3.82 -17.91
N ALA A 92 -1.73 4.08 -16.66
CA ALA A 92 -2.40 5.03 -15.79
C ALA A 92 -1.41 6.05 -15.23
N VAL A 93 -1.92 7.27 -14.99
CA VAL A 93 -1.25 8.32 -14.23
C VAL A 93 -2.00 8.50 -12.90
N LEU A 94 -1.24 8.70 -11.83
CA LEU A 94 -1.73 8.62 -10.47
C LEU A 94 -1.78 9.98 -9.80
N GLU A 95 -2.81 10.15 -8.98
CA GLU A 95 -2.89 11.18 -7.95
C GLU A 95 -3.24 10.49 -6.62
N ILE A 96 -2.48 10.73 -5.56
CA ILE A 96 -2.56 10.01 -4.28
C ILE A 96 -2.72 11.02 -3.14
N LYS A 97 -3.92 11.09 -2.58
CA LYS A 97 -4.25 12.14 -1.59
C LYS A 97 -4.69 11.57 -0.25
N GLY A 98 -3.85 11.78 0.77
CA GLY A 98 -4.25 11.57 2.17
C GLY A 98 -4.76 12.84 2.84
N LYS A 99 -6.06 12.90 3.18
CA LYS A 99 -6.67 14.07 3.83
C LYS A 99 -6.91 13.79 5.32
N GLY A 100 -6.35 14.65 6.17
CA GLY A 100 -6.53 14.61 7.63
C GLY A 100 -7.71 15.44 8.12
N GLY A 101 -8.08 15.24 9.39
CA GLY A 101 -9.30 15.80 9.97
C GLY A 101 -10.57 15.33 9.26
N ARG A 102 -11.67 16.07 9.43
CA ARG A 102 -12.97 15.79 8.79
C ARG A 102 -13.02 16.24 7.32
N LYS A 103 -12.00 15.92 6.51
CA LYS A 103 -11.88 16.37 5.11
C LYS A 103 -12.06 15.21 4.13
N SER A 104 -12.91 15.43 3.13
CA SER A 104 -13.06 14.61 1.93
C SER A 104 -11.99 14.96 0.88
N ILE A 105 -11.99 14.24 -0.24
CA ILE A 105 -11.30 14.67 -1.46
C ILE A 105 -11.98 15.95 -1.98
N ALA A 106 -11.18 16.84 -2.57
CA ALA A 106 -11.63 18.13 -3.08
C ALA A 106 -11.58 18.15 -4.62
N THR A 107 -12.36 19.04 -5.24
CA THR A 107 -12.40 19.17 -6.71
C THR A 107 -11.04 19.59 -7.28
N GLU A 108 -10.22 20.30 -6.51
CA GLU A 108 -8.85 20.65 -6.90
C GLU A 108 -7.99 19.39 -7.12
N ASP A 109 -8.17 18.34 -6.32
CA ASP A 109 -7.36 17.12 -6.42
C ASP A 109 -7.60 16.39 -7.76
N VAL A 110 -8.85 16.35 -8.24
CA VAL A 110 -9.19 15.73 -9.54
C VAL A 110 -8.85 16.61 -10.74
N ARG A 111 -8.70 17.92 -10.53
CA ARG A 111 -8.18 18.84 -11.55
C ARG A 111 -6.68 18.68 -11.75
N GLU A 112 -5.91 18.55 -10.66
CA GLU A 112 -4.47 18.23 -10.74
C GLU A 112 -4.24 16.95 -11.56
N LEU A 113 -5.05 15.91 -11.32
CA LEU A 113 -5.01 14.68 -12.11
C LEU A 113 -5.31 14.89 -13.61
N GLU A 114 -6.28 15.76 -13.94
CA GLU A 114 -6.63 16.06 -15.34
C GLU A 114 -5.47 16.74 -16.09
N ASP A 115 -4.75 17.63 -15.40
CA ASP A 115 -3.59 18.30 -15.98
C ASP A 115 -2.52 17.26 -16.38
N TRP A 116 -2.31 16.21 -15.57
CA TRP A 116 -1.38 15.13 -15.91
C TRP A 116 -1.81 14.25 -17.08
N VAL A 117 -3.11 13.94 -17.16
CA VAL A 117 -3.68 13.21 -18.31
C VAL A 117 -3.50 14.03 -19.58
N SER A 118 -3.83 15.32 -19.54
CA SER A 118 -3.71 16.25 -20.66
C SER A 118 -2.27 16.44 -21.12
N ASP A 119 -1.33 16.57 -20.18
CA ASP A 119 0.11 16.66 -20.44
C ASP A 119 0.67 15.40 -21.12
N GLY A 120 0.17 14.22 -20.73
CA GLY A 120 0.50 12.96 -21.39
C GLY A 120 0.01 12.96 -22.83
N LEU A 121 -1.26 13.31 -23.05
CA LEU A 121 -1.87 13.34 -24.37
C LEU A 121 -1.14 14.30 -25.33
N ALA A 122 -0.75 15.48 -24.84
CA ALA A 122 0.03 16.46 -25.60
C ALA A 122 1.41 15.91 -26.04
N LYS A 123 1.95 14.90 -25.35
CA LYS A 123 3.20 14.20 -25.66
C LYS A 123 2.97 12.89 -26.43
N GLY A 124 1.74 12.59 -26.83
CA GLY A 124 1.38 11.36 -27.53
C GLY A 124 1.30 10.13 -26.62
N GLU A 125 1.14 10.33 -25.31
CA GLU A 125 0.94 9.26 -24.33
C GLU A 125 -0.49 9.28 -23.80
N GLU A 126 -1.22 8.19 -23.96
CA GLU A 126 -2.57 8.05 -23.40
C GLU A 126 -2.50 7.39 -22.02
N TYR A 127 -3.09 8.06 -21.02
CA TYR A 127 -3.17 7.58 -19.66
C TYR A 127 -4.62 7.61 -19.17
N LYS A 128 -5.01 6.57 -18.42
CA LYS A 128 -6.14 6.65 -17.51
C LYS A 128 -5.74 7.47 -16.28
N GLY A 129 -6.52 8.49 -15.93
CA GLY A 129 -6.34 9.19 -14.66
C GLY A 129 -6.95 8.38 -13.51
N ILE A 130 -6.18 8.09 -12.47
CA ILE A 130 -6.65 7.35 -11.29
C ILE A 130 -6.26 8.09 -10.01
N LEU A 131 -7.25 8.43 -9.19
CA LEU A 131 -7.06 9.04 -7.88
C LEU A 131 -7.24 7.99 -6.77
N PHE A 132 -6.20 7.81 -5.96
CA PHE A 132 -6.25 7.04 -4.71
C PHE A 132 -6.42 7.97 -3.51
N GLY A 133 -7.60 7.97 -2.92
CA GLY A 133 -7.96 8.85 -1.81
C GLY A 133 -7.90 8.14 -0.45
N ASN A 134 -7.21 8.73 0.53
CA ASN A 134 -7.34 8.38 1.96
C ASN A 134 -7.96 9.56 2.76
N PRO A 135 -9.25 9.90 2.54
CA PRO A 135 -9.91 10.95 3.30
C PRO A 135 -10.32 10.47 4.69
N PHE A 136 -10.61 11.41 5.59
CA PHE A 136 -11.05 11.11 6.96
C PHE A 136 -10.15 10.09 7.68
N ARG A 137 -8.83 10.14 7.48
CA ARG A 137 -7.94 9.02 7.83
C ARG A 137 -7.72 8.74 9.32
N GLU A 138 -8.18 9.64 10.19
CA GLU A 138 -8.02 9.55 11.64
C GLU A 138 -9.00 8.57 12.30
N PRO A 139 -10.33 8.64 12.06
CA PRO A 139 -11.25 7.62 12.53
C PRO A 139 -11.05 6.27 11.83
N PRO A 140 -11.48 5.17 12.48
CA PRO A 140 -11.61 3.86 11.85
C PRO A 140 -12.41 3.91 10.54
N PRO A 141 -12.11 3.06 9.54
CA PRO A 141 -12.78 3.06 8.23
C PRO A 141 -14.31 3.12 8.30
N GLU A 142 -14.91 2.35 9.21
CA GLU A 142 -16.36 2.26 9.40
C GLU A 142 -17.02 3.54 9.95
N LYS A 143 -16.23 4.51 10.40
CA LYS A 143 -16.68 5.81 10.91
C LYS A 143 -16.34 6.97 9.98
N ARG A 144 -15.83 6.70 8.77
CA ARG A 144 -15.47 7.73 7.79
C ARG A 144 -16.69 8.23 7.04
N GLY A 145 -16.67 9.51 6.68
CA GLY A 145 -17.74 10.14 5.89
C GLY A 145 -17.61 9.86 4.40
N GLU A 146 -18.48 10.49 3.61
CA GLU A 146 -18.47 10.43 2.14
C GLU A 146 -17.11 10.86 1.57
N PRO A 147 -16.31 9.94 0.98
CA PRO A 147 -14.96 10.24 0.52
C PRO A 147 -14.94 11.18 -0.69
N PHE A 148 -15.95 11.08 -1.57
CA PHE A 148 -16.00 11.78 -2.86
C PHE A 148 -17.30 12.58 -2.98
N PRO A 149 -17.28 13.88 -2.64
CA PRO A 149 -18.44 14.75 -2.76
C PRO A 149 -18.99 14.83 -4.20
N PRO A 150 -20.27 15.19 -4.38
CA PRO A 150 -20.94 15.14 -5.70
C PRO A 150 -20.26 15.96 -6.81
N ASP A 151 -19.61 17.06 -6.47
CA ASP A 151 -18.85 17.88 -7.41
C ASP A 151 -17.57 17.18 -7.90
N VAL A 152 -16.85 16.50 -7.00
CA VAL A 152 -15.68 15.69 -7.33
C VAL A 152 -16.07 14.54 -8.26
N ARG A 153 -17.13 13.81 -7.90
CA ARG A 153 -17.66 12.70 -8.70
C ARG A 153 -18.03 13.13 -10.12
N ARG A 154 -18.84 14.20 -10.23
CA ARG A 154 -19.28 14.73 -11.52
C ARG A 154 -18.11 15.21 -12.37
N PHE A 155 -17.05 15.74 -11.75
CA PHE A 155 -15.85 16.12 -12.48
C PHE A 155 -15.14 14.89 -13.04
N ALA A 156 -14.87 13.89 -12.21
CA ALA A 156 -14.19 12.67 -12.60
C ALA A 156 -14.93 11.90 -13.71
N GLU A 157 -16.27 11.77 -13.60
CA GLU A 157 -17.13 11.15 -14.61
C GLU A 157 -17.01 11.84 -15.97
N LYS A 158 -16.95 13.19 -16.00
CA LYS A 158 -16.82 13.97 -17.24
C LYS A 158 -15.43 13.89 -17.88
N ARG A 159 -14.44 13.47 -17.11
CA ARG A 159 -13.02 13.40 -17.51
C ARG A 159 -12.52 11.98 -17.64
N ASP A 160 -13.42 10.99 -17.60
CA ASP A 160 -13.09 9.57 -17.65
C ASP A 160 -12.04 9.15 -16.60
N GLN A 161 -12.04 9.81 -15.44
CA GLN A 161 -11.14 9.51 -14.32
C GLN A 161 -11.74 8.46 -13.38
N CYS A 162 -10.90 7.62 -12.79
CA CYS A 162 -11.29 6.67 -11.75
C CYS A 162 -10.96 7.23 -10.36
N LEU A 163 -11.91 7.17 -9.43
CA LEU A 163 -11.76 7.57 -8.03
C LEU A 163 -11.91 6.35 -7.14
N VAL A 164 -10.89 6.00 -6.37
CA VAL A 164 -10.92 4.84 -5.48
C VAL A 164 -10.34 5.21 -4.12
N THR A 165 -10.91 4.68 -3.04
CA THR A 165 -10.31 4.90 -1.72
C THR A 165 -9.15 3.93 -1.49
N THR A 166 -8.17 4.34 -0.70
CA THR A 166 -7.09 3.43 -0.27
C THR A 166 -7.60 2.33 0.67
N ILE A 167 -8.79 2.50 1.26
CA ILE A 167 -9.51 1.44 1.99
C ILE A 167 -9.97 0.35 1.02
N GLN A 168 -10.64 0.72 -0.07
CA GLN A 168 -11.05 -0.20 -1.13
C GLN A 168 -9.82 -0.95 -1.69
N LEU A 169 -8.71 -0.23 -1.95
CA LEU A 169 -7.45 -0.85 -2.39
C LEU A 169 -6.89 -1.84 -1.35
N PHE A 170 -6.86 -1.46 -0.07
CA PHE A 170 -6.38 -2.34 1.01
C PHE A 170 -7.23 -3.61 1.10
N GLU A 171 -8.55 -3.48 1.08
CA GLU A 171 -9.43 -4.64 1.18
C GLU A 171 -9.27 -5.58 -0.03
N ALA A 172 -9.30 -5.03 -1.25
CA ALA A 172 -9.07 -5.80 -2.46
C ALA A 172 -7.72 -6.52 -2.44
N PHE A 173 -6.66 -5.82 -2.02
CA PHE A 173 -5.33 -6.40 -1.82
C PHE A 173 -5.36 -7.58 -0.83
N THR A 174 -6.01 -7.43 0.32
CA THR A 174 -6.11 -8.55 1.29
C THR A 174 -6.90 -9.73 0.74
N ARG A 175 -7.97 -9.50 -0.05
CA ARG A 175 -8.74 -10.57 -0.70
C ARG A 175 -7.89 -11.31 -1.74
N VAL A 176 -7.05 -10.60 -2.51
CA VAL A 176 -6.09 -11.22 -3.44
C VAL A 176 -5.06 -12.07 -2.68
N LYS A 177 -4.45 -11.54 -1.62
CA LYS A 177 -3.48 -12.30 -0.81
C LYS A 177 -4.11 -13.51 -0.12
N ALA A 178 -5.41 -13.48 0.16
CA ALA A 178 -6.17 -14.60 0.68
C ALA A 178 -6.67 -15.59 -0.41
N GLY A 179 -6.36 -15.35 -1.69
CA GLY A 179 -6.84 -16.18 -2.81
C GLY A 179 -8.34 -16.06 -3.11
N LYS A 180 -9.00 -15.01 -2.60
CA LYS A 180 -10.45 -14.77 -2.71
C LYS A 180 -10.84 -13.84 -3.86
N MET A 181 -9.86 -13.22 -4.51
CA MET A 181 -10.03 -12.30 -5.64
C MET A 181 -8.84 -12.43 -6.57
N LYS A 182 -9.02 -12.20 -7.88
CA LYS A 182 -7.89 -12.17 -8.81
C LYS A 182 -7.33 -10.75 -8.90
N HIS A 183 -6.01 -10.59 -8.82
CA HIS A 183 -5.37 -9.27 -8.97
C HIS A 183 -5.77 -8.56 -10.27
N LYS A 184 -6.03 -9.31 -11.35
CA LYS A 184 -6.48 -8.77 -12.64
C LYS A 184 -7.82 -8.04 -12.57
N GLU A 185 -8.73 -8.49 -11.71
CA GLU A 185 -10.04 -7.87 -11.51
C GLU A 185 -9.89 -6.46 -10.92
N ILE A 186 -8.90 -6.24 -10.05
CA ILE A 186 -8.58 -4.91 -9.52
C ILE A 186 -8.17 -3.96 -10.64
N PHE A 187 -7.24 -4.38 -11.52
CA PHE A 187 -6.77 -3.51 -12.60
C PHE A 187 -7.84 -3.28 -13.67
N ASP A 188 -8.67 -4.28 -13.97
CA ASP A 188 -9.79 -4.10 -14.89
C ASP A 188 -10.76 -3.04 -14.39
N GLU A 189 -11.17 -3.15 -13.13
CA GLU A 189 -12.07 -2.19 -12.49
C GLU A 189 -11.47 -0.78 -12.42
N LEU A 190 -10.21 -0.65 -11.99
CA LEU A 190 -9.49 0.63 -11.95
C LEU A 190 -9.38 1.32 -13.32
N MET A 191 -9.21 0.53 -14.39
CA MET A 191 -8.99 1.06 -15.73
C MET A 191 -10.30 1.36 -16.47
N GLU A 192 -11.37 0.61 -16.17
CA GLU A 192 -12.65 0.67 -16.88
C GLU A 192 -13.66 1.61 -16.22
N THR A 193 -13.51 1.89 -14.92
CA THR A 193 -14.46 2.76 -14.20
C THR A 193 -14.21 4.25 -14.43
N ASN A 194 -15.30 4.97 -14.69
CA ASN A 194 -15.36 6.43 -14.77
C ASN A 194 -16.20 6.95 -13.60
N GLY A 195 -15.60 7.75 -12.73
CA GLY A 195 -16.19 8.17 -11.45
C GLY A 195 -15.72 7.29 -10.29
N VAL A 196 -16.61 6.99 -9.34
CA VAL A 196 -16.26 6.22 -8.13
C VAL A 196 -16.16 4.74 -8.44
N CYS A 197 -15.02 4.16 -8.09
CA CYS A 197 -14.68 2.76 -8.23
C CYS A 197 -14.86 2.02 -6.91
N GLU A 198 -15.71 1.00 -6.93
CA GLU A 198 -15.94 0.07 -5.84
C GLU A 198 -15.26 -1.25 -6.17
N LEU A 199 -14.03 -1.43 -5.68
CA LEU A 199 -13.27 -2.67 -5.89
C LEU A 199 -13.92 -3.85 -5.14
N ILE A 200 -14.61 -3.54 -4.06
CA ILE A 200 -15.35 -4.45 -3.22
C ILE A 200 -16.82 -4.04 -3.25
N THR A 201 -17.62 -4.87 -3.87
CA THR A 201 -19.08 -4.89 -3.70
C THR A 201 -19.40 -6.04 -2.74
N ASP A 202 -20.04 -5.75 -1.60
CA ASP A 202 -20.54 -6.79 -0.68
C ASP A 202 -21.49 -7.78 -1.36
#